data_AF-A0ABD5DXI6-F1
#
_entry.id   AF-A0ABD5DXI6-F1
#
_cell.length_a   1.000
_cell.length_b   1.000
_cell.length_c   1.000
_cell.angle_alpha   90.00
_cell.angle_beta   90.00
_cell.angle_gamma   90.00
#
_symmetry.space_group_name_H-M   'P 1'
#
loop_
_entity.id
_entity.type
_entity.pdbx_description
1 polymer ?
#
loop_
_entity_poly.entity_id
_entity_poly.type
_entity_poly.pdbx_seq_one_letter_code
_entity_poly.pdbx_strand_id
1 'polypeptide(L)'
;MRTTLTTLACALALGATLLTPAEAAAPARTGAGSSGACGRGELCLWPGTGYGGRRTVHELSGTDIESCVPLSGRAGALSLANRTGRPVTTYQSAECGETGEFETYPGGGTWLPESPYKVRAFKIWER
;
A
#
# COMPACT_ATOMS: atom_id res chain seq x y z
N MET A 1 -67.79 -46.95 -20.57
CA MET A 1 -67.84 -48.15 -19.73
C MET A 1 -66.43 -48.47 -19.25
N ARG A 2 -66.26 -48.64 -17.93
CA ARG A 2 -65.31 -49.53 -17.22
C ARG A 2 -63.79 -49.30 -17.43
N THR A 3 -63.03 -48.66 -16.53
CA THR A 3 -62.58 -49.07 -15.16
C THR A 3 -61.28 -49.90 -15.17
N THR A 4 -60.16 -49.25 -14.79
CA THR A 4 -58.94 -49.71 -14.04
C THR A 4 -58.10 -50.87 -14.63
N LEU A 5 -56.79 -51.06 -14.39
CA LEU A 5 -55.96 -50.89 -13.18
C LEU A 5 -54.50 -50.52 -13.49
N THR A 6 -53.99 -49.56 -12.71
CA THR A 6 -52.80 -49.64 -11.83
C THR A 6 -51.66 -50.61 -12.15
N THR A 7 -50.44 -50.08 -12.30
CA THR A 7 -49.25 -50.65 -11.63
C THR A 7 -48.20 -49.58 -11.36
N LEU A 8 -47.86 -49.43 -10.07
CA LEU A 8 -46.78 -48.61 -9.54
C LEU A 8 -45.41 -49.17 -9.96
N ALA A 9 -44.45 -48.30 -10.24
CA ALA A 9 -43.05 -48.54 -9.89
C ALA A 9 -42.36 -47.22 -9.55
N CYS A 10 -42.10 -47.04 -8.26
CA CYS A 10 -41.23 -46.02 -7.70
C CYS A 10 -39.79 -46.20 -8.18
N ALA A 11 -39.17 -45.12 -8.64
CA ALA A 11 -37.72 -44.94 -8.54
C ALA A 11 -37.43 -43.46 -8.29
N LEU A 12 -37.38 -43.12 -7.00
CA LEU A 12 -36.83 -41.87 -6.49
C LEU A 12 -35.31 -41.91 -6.70
N ALA A 13 -34.80 -41.12 -7.65
CA ALA A 13 -33.40 -40.75 -7.70
C ALA A 13 -33.31 -39.27 -7.31
N LEU A 14 -33.11 -39.00 -6.01
CA LEU A 14 -32.71 -37.67 -5.54
C LEU A 14 -31.29 -37.41 -6.02
N GLY A 15 -31.14 -36.62 -7.09
CA GLY A 15 -29.88 -36.04 -7.48
C GLY A 15 -29.49 -34.95 -6.47
N ALA A 16 -28.58 -35.27 -5.56
CA ALA A 16 -27.92 -34.27 -4.73
C ALA A 16 -26.93 -33.50 -5.60
N THR A 17 -27.36 -32.38 -6.19
CA THR A 17 -26.46 -31.39 -6.78
C THR A 17 -25.62 -30.77 -5.66
N LEU A 18 -24.37 -31.20 -5.56
CA LEU A 18 -23.35 -30.54 -4.75
C LEU A 18 -23.19 -29.09 -5.25
N LEU A 19 -23.74 -28.13 -4.51
CA LEU A 19 -23.37 -26.72 -4.64
C LEU A 19 -21.91 -26.59 -4.21
N THR A 20 -21.00 -26.52 -5.16
CA THR A 20 -19.64 -26.03 -4.92
C THR A 20 -19.72 -24.55 -4.58
N PRO A 21 -19.27 -24.09 -3.40
CA PRO A 21 -19.13 -22.66 -3.16
C PRO A 21 -18.08 -22.15 -4.15
N ALA A 22 -18.46 -21.20 -5.00
CA ALA A 22 -17.51 -20.39 -5.72
C ALA A 22 -16.73 -19.58 -4.66
N GLU A 23 -15.54 -20.07 -4.31
CA GLU A 23 -14.54 -19.29 -3.59
C GLU A 23 -14.25 -18.07 -4.47
N ALA A 24 -14.91 -16.96 -4.17
CA ALA A 24 -14.52 -15.66 -4.65
C ALA A 24 -13.07 -15.47 -4.19
N ALA A 25 -12.13 -15.68 -5.11
CA ALA A 25 -10.74 -15.34 -4.92
C ALA A 25 -10.67 -13.85 -4.61
N ALA A 26 -10.68 -13.53 -3.31
CA ALA A 26 -10.28 -12.22 -2.85
C ALA A 26 -8.88 -11.96 -3.44
N PRO A 27 -8.60 -10.78 -4.01
CA PRO A 27 -7.26 -10.49 -4.46
C PRO A 27 -6.35 -10.70 -3.26
N ALA A 28 -5.38 -11.60 -3.43
CA ALA A 28 -4.33 -11.81 -2.45
C ALA A 28 -3.75 -10.43 -2.16
N ARG A 29 -4.08 -9.88 -0.98
CA ARG A 29 -3.34 -8.76 -0.44
C ARG A 29 -1.93 -9.31 -0.31
N THR A 30 -1.05 -8.96 -1.25
CA THR A 30 0.40 -9.12 -1.10
C THR A 30 0.83 -8.23 0.05
N GLY A 31 0.51 -8.67 1.27
CA GLY A 31 1.06 -8.17 2.51
C GLY A 31 2.52 -8.60 2.60
N ALA A 32 3.33 -7.73 3.17
CA ALA A 32 4.69 -7.98 3.63
C ALA A 32 5.81 -8.11 2.58
N GLY A 33 5.72 -7.39 1.44
CA GLY A 33 6.78 -7.40 0.42
C GLY A 33 7.88 -6.33 0.51
N SER A 34 7.91 -5.44 1.51
CA SER A 34 8.64 -4.17 1.31
C SER A 34 9.41 -3.57 2.50
N SER A 35 9.22 -4.06 3.74
CA SER A 35 10.04 -3.60 4.87
C SER A 35 11.52 -4.02 4.74
N GLY A 36 11.82 -5.04 3.95
CA GLY A 36 13.20 -5.40 3.58
C GLY A 36 13.79 -4.58 2.44
N ALA A 37 12.99 -3.76 1.73
CA ALA A 37 13.43 -3.13 0.50
C ALA A 37 14.26 -1.87 0.72
N CYS A 38 13.97 -1.07 1.75
CA CYS A 38 14.67 0.19 2.00
C CYS A 38 16.04 -0.03 2.64
N GLY A 39 17.12 0.39 2.01
CA GLY A 39 18.50 0.27 2.48
C GLY A 39 18.86 1.26 3.60
N ARG A 40 19.99 1.03 4.29
CA ARG A 40 20.54 2.04 5.20
C ARG A 40 21.09 3.21 4.38
N GLY A 41 20.83 4.44 4.81
CA GLY A 41 21.18 5.65 4.07
C GLY A 41 20.09 6.14 3.11
N GLU A 42 19.00 5.38 2.94
CA GLU A 42 17.94 5.68 2.00
C GLU A 42 16.72 6.34 2.67
N LEU A 43 16.08 7.25 1.93
CA LEU A 43 14.68 7.60 2.08
C LEU A 43 13.90 6.85 1.01
N CYS A 44 12.94 6.02 1.43
CA CYS A 44 12.10 5.25 0.52
C CYS A 44 10.66 5.72 0.60
N LEU A 45 10.02 5.83 -0.56
CA LEU A 45 8.68 6.36 -0.72
C LEU A 45 7.87 5.43 -1.63
N TRP A 46 6.63 5.17 -1.24
CA TRP A 46 5.71 4.32 -2.00
C TRP A 46 4.39 5.05 -2.26
N PRO A 47 3.83 4.91 -3.48
CA PRO A 47 2.57 5.56 -3.83
C PRO A 47 1.35 4.95 -3.14
N GLY A 48 1.44 3.70 -2.66
CA GLY A 48 0.38 3.03 -1.90
C GLY A 48 0.67 2.99 -0.40
N THR A 49 -0.38 2.75 0.40
CA THR A 49 -0.23 2.38 1.82
C THR A 49 0.36 0.98 1.95
N GLY A 50 0.82 0.61 3.14
CA GLY A 50 1.46 -0.67 3.42
C GLY A 50 2.71 -0.92 2.56
N TYR A 51 3.38 0.15 2.11
CA TYR A 51 4.53 0.11 1.21
C TYR A 51 4.22 -0.50 -0.16
N GLY A 52 3.01 -0.26 -0.67
CA GLY A 52 2.52 -0.78 -1.95
C GLY A 52 2.96 0.02 -3.17
N GLY A 53 3.18 -0.66 -4.29
CA GLY A 53 3.52 -0.06 -5.58
C GLY A 53 5.02 0.09 -5.81
N ARG A 54 5.40 0.74 -6.92
CA ARG A 54 6.81 0.97 -7.27
C ARG A 54 7.42 2.02 -6.36
N ARG A 55 8.45 1.61 -5.63
CA ARG A 55 9.22 2.46 -4.72
C ARG A 55 10.07 3.49 -5.47
N THR A 56 10.17 4.69 -4.90
CA THR A 56 11.21 5.68 -5.22
C THR A 56 12.21 5.76 -4.06
N VAL A 57 13.49 5.90 -4.38
CA VAL A 57 14.60 5.94 -3.41
C VAL A 57 15.36 7.25 -3.57
N HIS A 58 15.69 7.89 -2.45
CA HIS A 58 16.55 9.05 -2.38
C HIS A 58 17.68 8.80 -1.37
N GLU A 59 18.88 9.28 -1.70
CA GLU A 59 20.07 9.19 -0.87
C GLU A 59 20.72 10.58 -0.74
N LEU A 60 21.55 10.75 0.28
CA LEU A 60 22.28 12.01 0.54
C LEU A 60 23.28 12.36 -0.56
N SER A 61 23.77 11.37 -1.31
CA SER A 61 24.70 11.57 -2.42
C SER A 61 24.08 12.32 -3.60
N GLY A 62 22.76 12.26 -3.73
CA GLY A 62 22.01 12.87 -4.84
C GLY A 62 20.89 13.80 -4.39
N THR A 63 20.84 14.16 -3.10
CA THR A 63 19.80 15.02 -2.54
C THR A 63 20.42 16.07 -1.64
N ASP A 64 20.25 17.33 -2.00
CA ASP A 64 20.71 18.46 -1.20
C ASP A 64 19.96 18.52 0.14
N ILE A 65 20.70 18.76 1.21
CA ILE A 65 20.16 18.98 2.55
C ILE A 65 19.46 20.35 2.58
N GLU A 66 18.39 20.46 3.35
CA GLU A 66 17.56 21.66 3.52
C GLU A 66 16.93 22.25 2.25
N SER A 67 17.06 21.55 1.11
CA SER A 67 16.39 21.87 -0.14
C SER A 67 15.04 21.16 -0.22
N CYS A 68 14.04 21.85 -0.79
CA CYS A 68 12.73 21.24 -1.04
C CYS A 68 12.81 20.30 -2.25
N VAL A 69 12.52 19.02 -2.03
CA VAL A 69 12.52 18.01 -3.09
C VAL A 69 11.09 17.63 -3.44
N PRO A 70 10.56 18.10 -4.57
CA PRO A 70 9.23 17.69 -5.02
C PRO A 70 9.26 16.22 -5.49
N LEU A 71 8.23 15.46 -5.12
CA LEU A 71 8.03 14.13 -5.69
C LEU A 71 7.46 14.28 -7.10
N SER A 72 8.13 13.67 -8.07
CA SER A 72 7.72 13.77 -9.46
C SER A 72 6.40 13.02 -9.70
N GLY A 73 5.49 13.67 -10.43
CA GLY A 73 4.20 13.10 -10.84
C GLY A 73 3.06 13.33 -9.85
N ARG A 74 1.83 13.01 -10.29
CA ARG A 74 0.59 13.26 -9.52
C ARG A 74 0.35 12.26 -8.38
N ALA A 75 1.14 11.18 -8.31
CA ALA A 75 0.88 10.07 -7.39
C ALA A 75 1.24 10.43 -5.94
N GLY A 76 2.36 11.11 -5.71
CA GLY A 76 2.91 11.34 -4.36
C GLY A 76 3.28 10.03 -3.67
N ALA A 77 3.45 10.09 -2.35
CA ALA A 77 3.64 8.90 -1.51
C ALA A 77 2.56 8.82 -0.41
N LEU A 78 2.15 7.59 -0.09
CA LEU A 78 1.20 7.27 0.99
C LEU A 78 1.82 6.42 2.09
N SER A 79 3.05 5.95 1.89
CA SER A 79 3.86 5.31 2.93
C SER A 79 5.34 5.56 2.66
N LEU A 80 6.15 5.49 3.71
CA LEU A 80 7.58 5.84 3.64
C LEU A 80 8.42 5.12 4.69
N ALA A 81 9.74 5.13 4.45
CA ALA A 81 10.74 4.72 5.42
C ALA A 81 11.90 5.71 5.41
N ASN A 82 12.21 6.31 6.56
CA ASN A 82 13.39 7.15 6.72
C ASN A 82 14.52 6.34 7.35
N ARG A 83 15.45 5.89 6.51
CA ARG A 83 16.69 5.19 6.91
C ARG A 83 17.94 6.02 6.63
N THR A 84 17.80 7.30 6.33
CA THR A 84 18.89 8.21 5.94
C THR A 84 19.90 8.49 7.06
N GLY A 85 19.52 8.25 8.32
CA GLY A 85 20.31 8.69 9.48
C GLY A 85 20.12 10.17 9.82
N ARG A 86 19.19 10.87 9.15
CA ARG A 86 18.87 12.29 9.33
C ARG A 86 17.36 12.50 9.50
N PRO A 87 16.90 13.55 10.20
CA PRO A 87 15.49 13.92 10.19
C PRO A 87 15.02 14.22 8.76
N VAL A 88 13.81 13.80 8.43
CA VAL A 88 13.15 14.09 7.15
C VAL A 88 11.78 14.67 7.44
N THR A 89 11.49 15.85 6.89
CA THR A 89 10.13 16.42 6.90
C THR A 89 9.44 16.09 5.59
N THR A 90 8.21 15.59 5.66
CA THR A 90 7.33 15.45 4.50
C THR A 90 6.25 16.50 4.49
N TYR A 91 5.77 16.85 3.30
CA TYR A 91 4.81 17.92 3.10
C TYR A 91 3.65 17.46 2.22
N GLN A 92 2.44 17.91 2.55
CA GLN A 92 1.27 17.83 1.67
C GLN A 92 1.38 18.80 0.48
N SER A 93 2.14 19.88 0.63
CA SER A 93 2.50 20.81 -0.44
C SER A 93 3.63 20.25 -1.31
N ALA A 94 3.59 20.52 -2.62
CA ALA A 94 4.68 20.21 -3.55
C ALA A 94 5.85 21.20 -3.45
N GLU A 95 5.67 22.32 -2.76
CA GLU A 95 6.63 23.42 -2.63
C GLU A 95 7.18 23.51 -1.21
N CYS A 96 6.98 22.47 -0.39
CA CYS A 96 7.34 22.45 1.03
C CYS A 96 6.70 23.60 1.85
N GLY A 97 5.54 24.08 1.42
CA GLY A 97 4.78 25.11 2.13
C GLY A 97 4.15 24.58 3.43
N GLU A 98 4.23 25.38 4.48
CA GLU A 98 3.80 25.05 5.85
C GLU A 98 2.34 25.41 6.15
N THR A 99 1.61 25.97 5.18
CA THR A 99 0.17 26.22 5.29
C THR A 99 -0.65 24.93 5.23
N GLY A 100 -0.11 23.89 4.58
CA GLY A 100 -0.70 22.54 4.57
C GLY A 100 -0.06 21.63 5.61
N GLU A 101 -0.48 20.37 5.63
CA GLU A 101 0.06 19.39 6.58
C GLU A 101 1.53 19.06 6.30
N PHE A 102 2.33 18.94 7.37
CA PHE A 102 3.71 18.46 7.32
C PHE A 102 4.09 17.75 8.62
N GLU A 103 5.06 16.84 8.55
CA GLU A 103 5.50 16.05 9.69
C GLU A 103 6.98 15.69 9.54
N THR A 104 7.73 15.72 10.64
CA THR A 104 9.16 15.40 10.68
C THR A 104 9.39 14.04 11.33
N TYR A 105 10.01 13.13 10.56
CA TYR A 105 10.35 11.79 11.01
C TYR A 105 11.84 11.68 11.37
N PRO A 106 12.20 11.11 12.53
CA PRO A 106 13.58 10.97 12.94
C PRO A 106 14.39 10.02 12.04
N GLY A 107 15.69 10.26 11.95
CA GLY A 107 16.63 9.51 11.11
C GLY A 107 17.05 8.13 11.65
N GLY A 108 16.59 7.75 12.84
CA GLY A 108 16.96 6.50 13.52
C GLY A 108 16.42 5.22 12.87
N GLY A 109 15.65 5.33 11.78
CA GLY A 109 14.97 4.21 11.13
C GLY A 109 13.46 4.25 11.36
N THR A 110 12.78 5.26 10.79
CA THR A 110 11.33 5.36 10.85
C THR A 110 10.68 4.55 9.74
N TRP A 111 9.60 3.82 10.07
CA TRP A 111 8.77 3.08 9.12
C TRP A 111 7.32 3.51 9.30
N LEU A 112 6.75 4.15 8.27
CA LEU A 112 5.40 4.69 8.29
C LEU A 112 4.56 3.98 7.21
N PRO A 113 3.76 2.97 7.58
CA PRO A 113 2.97 2.19 6.63
C PRO A 113 1.80 2.98 6.02
N GLU A 114 1.39 4.08 6.65
CA GLU A 114 0.34 4.96 6.18
C GLU A 114 0.62 6.38 6.66
N SER A 115 0.81 7.31 5.71
CA SER A 115 0.97 8.73 6.02
C SER A 115 -0.40 9.38 6.21
N PRO A 116 -0.54 10.32 7.18
CA PRO A 116 -1.81 11.02 7.41
C PRO A 116 -2.25 11.91 6.23
N TYR A 117 -1.34 12.18 5.29
CA TYR A 117 -1.63 12.93 4.06
C TYR A 117 -0.83 12.36 2.89
N LYS A 118 -1.21 12.74 1.67
CA LYS A 118 -0.40 12.44 0.49
C LYS A 118 0.85 13.31 0.49
N VAL A 119 2.01 12.68 0.68
CA VAL A 119 3.31 13.35 0.60
C VAL A 119 3.56 13.78 -0.84
N ARG A 120 3.82 15.08 -1.03
CA ARG A 120 4.11 15.69 -2.33
C ARG A 120 5.54 16.24 -2.44
N ALA A 121 6.17 16.55 -1.31
CA ALA A 121 7.56 16.95 -1.24
C ALA A 121 8.19 16.52 0.09
N PHE A 122 9.51 16.56 0.17
CA PHE A 122 10.25 16.35 1.41
C PHE A 122 11.47 17.26 1.51
N LYS A 123 12.00 17.38 2.73
CA LYS A 123 13.29 17.99 3.06
C LYS A 123 14.09 17.05 3.94
N ILE A 124 15.37 16.88 3.67
CA ILE A 124 16.31 16.19 4.56
C ILE A 124 17.04 17.25 5.36
N TRP A 125 17.16 17.07 6.68
CA TRP A 125 17.79 18.05 7.57
C TRP A 125 19.19 17.64 8.02
N GLU A 126 19.89 18.58 8.63
CA GLU A 126 21.09 18.27 9.41
C GLU A 126 20.78 17.34 10.60
N ARG A 127 21.83 16.76 11.20
CA ARG A 127 21.67 15.83 12.33
C ARG A 127 21.48 16.57 13.65
#